data_AF-A0A2E5C9C6-F1
#
_entry.id   AF-A0A2E5C9C6-F1
#
_cell.length_a   1.000
_cell.length_b   1.000
_cell.length_c   1.000
_cell.angle_alpha   90.00
_cell.angle_beta   90.00
_cell.angle_gamma   90.00
#
_symmetry.space_group_name_H-M   'P 1'
#
loop_
_entity.id
_entity.type
_entity.pdbx_description
1 polymer ?
#
loop_
_entity_poly.entity_id
_entity_poly.type
_entity_poly.pdbx_seq_one_letter_code
_entity_poly.pdbx_strand_id
1 'polypeptide(L)'
;MSYYRRRINTWKRSIAAPLAIAFLSFEPALAGENPTENAQLAAVIRQLDMIDRLAEHSASPPRQDSNRYYFDYERLHKDIERVRQGVRDYLAPKRAQPRDPLELLGQFRQTNETDQ
;
A
#
# COMPACT_ATOMS: atom_id res chain seq x y z
N MET A 1 -33.49 -50.60 -12.23
CA MET A 1 -33.67 -49.13 -12.24
C MET A 1 -33.54 -48.61 -10.81
N SER A 2 -32.42 -48.00 -10.44
CA SER A 2 -32.25 -47.36 -9.13
C SER A 2 -32.17 -45.85 -9.33
N TYR A 3 -33.09 -45.12 -8.69
CA TYR A 3 -33.24 -43.67 -8.86
C TYR A 3 -32.17 -42.94 -8.04
N TYR A 4 -31.31 -42.18 -8.70
CA TYR A 4 -30.37 -41.30 -8.04
C TYR A 4 -31.11 -40.15 -7.35
N ARG A 5 -31.15 -40.22 -6.02
CA ARG A 5 -31.66 -39.18 -5.13
C ARG A 5 -30.71 -37.98 -5.17
N ARG A 6 -31.05 -36.98 -6.00
CA ARG A 6 -30.35 -35.69 -6.08
C ARG A 6 -30.55 -34.94 -4.77
N ARG A 7 -29.56 -34.97 -3.87
CA ARG A 7 -29.48 -34.12 -2.69
C ARG A 7 -29.23 -32.68 -3.15
N ILE A 8 -30.24 -31.85 -2.99
CA ILE A 8 -30.21 -30.42 -3.23
C ILE A 8 -29.43 -29.82 -2.05
N ASN A 9 -28.18 -29.40 -2.27
CA ASN A 9 -27.36 -28.76 -1.23
C ASN A 9 -27.37 -27.25 -1.43
N THR A 10 -28.46 -26.59 -1.00
CA THR A 10 -28.56 -25.14 -0.87
C THR A 10 -27.77 -24.70 0.36
N TRP A 11 -26.43 -24.75 0.26
CA TRP A 11 -25.56 -24.47 1.40
C TRP A 11 -24.30 -23.72 1.00
N LYS A 12 -24.46 -22.65 0.22
CA LYS A 12 -23.51 -21.52 0.23
C LYS A 12 -24.34 -20.25 0.19
N ARG A 13 -24.66 -19.74 1.38
CA ARG A 13 -25.24 -18.41 1.59
C ARG A 13 -24.28 -17.42 0.94
N SER A 14 -24.72 -16.82 -0.15
CA SER A 14 -24.02 -15.77 -0.88
C SER A 14 -23.80 -14.56 0.02
N ILE A 15 -22.68 -14.51 0.75
CA ILE A 15 -22.09 -13.28 1.29
C ILE A 15 -20.94 -12.83 0.36
N ALA A 16 -21.04 -13.15 -0.94
CA ALA A 16 -20.07 -12.74 -1.96
C ALA A 16 -20.55 -11.52 -2.76
N ALA A 17 -21.53 -10.77 -2.26
CA ALA A 17 -22.18 -9.70 -3.02
C ALA A 17 -22.31 -8.36 -2.28
N PRO A 18 -21.30 -7.94 -1.48
CA PRO A 18 -20.91 -6.54 -1.66
C PRO A 18 -19.39 -6.27 -1.68
N LEU A 19 -18.52 -7.29 -1.79
CA LEU A 19 -17.06 -7.03 -1.79
C LEU A 19 -16.46 -6.80 -3.19
N ALA A 20 -17.25 -6.99 -4.25
CA ALA A 20 -16.89 -6.50 -5.58
C ALA A 20 -17.06 -4.97 -5.71
N ILE A 21 -17.83 -4.33 -4.83
CA ILE A 21 -18.08 -2.87 -4.88
C ILE A 21 -16.93 -2.08 -4.22
N ALA A 22 -16.12 -2.70 -3.36
CA ALA A 22 -14.96 -2.03 -2.77
C ALA A 22 -13.75 -1.94 -3.72
N PHE A 23 -13.74 -2.70 -4.82
CA PHE A 23 -12.64 -2.68 -5.80
C PHE A 23 -12.80 -1.60 -6.88
N LEU A 24 -13.96 -0.94 -6.97
CA LEU A 24 -14.28 0.04 -8.02
C LEU A 24 -14.31 1.50 -7.56
N SER A 25 -14.02 1.78 -6.28
CA SER A 25 -13.89 3.16 -5.79
C SER A 25 -12.42 3.58 -5.72
N PHE A 26 -11.73 3.51 -6.85
CA PHE A 26 -10.47 4.21 -7.07
C PHE A 26 -10.76 5.50 -7.86
N GLU A 27 -11.66 6.34 -7.34
CA GLU A 27 -11.61 7.75 -7.71
C GLU A 27 -10.70 8.44 -6.68
N PRO A 28 -9.56 9.01 -7.09
CA PRO A 28 -8.91 10.01 -6.28
C PRO A 28 -9.83 11.24 -6.34
N ALA A 29 -10.88 11.25 -5.54
CA ALA A 29 -11.69 12.43 -5.29
C ALA A 29 -10.86 13.39 -4.40
N LEU A 30 -9.80 13.95 -4.98
CA LEU A 30 -9.18 15.17 -4.50
C LEU A 30 -9.47 16.21 -5.57
N ALA A 31 -10.27 17.19 -5.17
CA ALA A 31 -10.68 18.30 -6.00
C ALA A 31 -9.47 19.02 -6.58
N GLY A 32 -9.34 19.00 -7.91
CA GLY A 32 -8.37 19.78 -8.67
C GLY A 32 -6.94 19.25 -8.59
N GLU A 33 -6.34 19.07 -9.76
CA GLU A 33 -4.92 18.67 -9.96
C GLU A 33 -4.62 17.17 -9.74
N ASN A 34 -3.83 16.63 -10.67
CA ASN A 34 -3.39 15.23 -10.64
C ASN A 34 -2.78 14.89 -9.26
N PRO A 35 -3.15 13.76 -8.63
CA PRO A 35 -2.59 13.39 -7.35
C PRO A 35 -1.07 13.27 -7.46
N THR A 36 -0.34 13.89 -6.54
CA THR A 36 1.11 13.80 -6.49
C THR A 36 1.54 12.33 -6.42
N GLU A 37 2.71 12.00 -6.96
CA GLU A 37 3.27 10.64 -6.92
C GLU A 37 3.27 10.06 -5.49
N ASN A 38 3.57 10.90 -4.49
CA ASN A 38 3.52 10.56 -3.08
C ASN A 38 2.11 10.10 -2.63
N ALA A 39 1.06 10.80 -3.06
CA ALA A 39 -0.32 10.43 -2.74
C ALA A 39 -0.73 9.11 -3.40
N GLN A 40 -0.30 8.87 -4.64
CA GLN A 40 -0.55 7.62 -5.35
C GLN A 40 0.14 6.44 -4.67
N LEU A 41 1.42 6.59 -4.30
CA LEU A 41 2.18 5.55 -3.59
C LEU A 41 1.62 5.30 -2.18
N ALA A 42 1.14 6.33 -1.48
CA ALA A 42 0.43 6.14 -0.22
C ALA A 42 -0.87 5.34 -0.38
N ALA A 43 -1.59 5.53 -1.50
CA ALA A 43 -2.77 4.72 -1.82
C ALA A 43 -2.39 3.25 -2.11
N VAL A 44 -1.28 3.00 -2.81
CA VAL A 44 -0.76 1.64 -3.05
C VAL A 44 -0.47 0.93 -1.73
N ILE A 45 0.16 1.59 -0.75
CA ILE A 45 0.40 0.99 0.58
C ILE A 45 -0.92 0.54 1.22
N ARG A 46 -1.96 1.38 1.18
CA ARG A 46 -3.28 1.03 1.75
C ARG A 46 -3.91 -0.17 1.04
N GLN A 47 -3.75 -0.27 -0.28
CA GLN A 47 -4.24 -1.44 -1.04
C GLN A 47 -3.49 -2.70 -0.64
N LEU A 48 -2.17 -2.64 -0.50
CA LEU A 48 -1.37 -3.76 -0.01
C LEU A 48 -1.83 -4.23 1.38
N ASP A 49 -2.15 -3.30 2.28
CA ASP A 49 -2.70 -3.63 3.60
C ASP A 49 -4.06 -4.33 3.52
N MET A 50 -4.92 -3.95 2.56
CA MET A 50 -6.20 -4.62 2.33
C MET A 50 -6.00 -6.05 1.78
N ILE A 51 -5.06 -6.23 0.85
CA ILE A 51 -4.73 -7.54 0.28
C ILE A 51 -4.17 -8.46 1.36
N ASP A 52 -3.28 -7.97 2.22
CA ASP A 52 -2.67 -8.71 3.32
C ASP A 52 -3.74 -9.24 4.30
N ARG A 53 -4.66 -8.37 4.73
CA ARG A 53 -5.80 -8.77 5.59
C ARG A 53 -6.70 -9.79 4.91
N LEU A 54 -6.98 -9.63 3.62
CA LEU A 54 -7.77 -10.60 2.86
C LEU A 54 -7.08 -11.96 2.79
N ALA A 55 -5.75 -11.96 2.61
CA ALA A 55 -4.92 -13.16 2.60
C ALA A 55 -4.96 -13.87 3.97
N GLU A 56 -4.79 -13.15 5.08
CA GLU A 56 -4.89 -13.67 6.45
C GLU A 56 -6.25 -14.31 6.73
N HIS A 57 -7.35 -13.64 6.36
CA HIS A 57 -8.70 -14.18 6.50
C HIS A 57 -8.90 -15.46 5.66
N SER A 58 -8.29 -15.52 4.47
CA SER A 58 -8.39 -16.66 3.57
C SER A 58 -7.55 -17.86 4.01
N ALA A 59 -6.51 -17.64 4.83
CA ALA A 59 -5.68 -18.70 5.39
C ALA A 59 -6.34 -19.46 6.57
N SER A 60 -7.33 -18.84 7.23
CA SER A 60 -7.95 -19.35 8.48
C SER A 60 -9.02 -20.47 8.39
N PRO A 61 -9.70 -20.80 7.26
CA PRO A 61 -10.74 -21.82 7.32
C PRO A 61 -10.15 -23.24 7.43
N PRO A 62 -10.70 -24.12 8.29
CA PRO A 62 -10.29 -25.52 8.34
C PRO A 62 -10.56 -26.16 6.98
N ARG A 63 -9.49 -26.55 6.29
CA ARG A 63 -9.55 -27.10 4.92
C ARG A 63 -10.25 -28.45 4.95
N GLN A 64 -11.53 -28.45 4.63
CA GLN A 64 -12.28 -29.69 4.36
C GLN A 64 -12.04 -30.22 2.93
N ASP A 65 -11.33 -29.45 2.09
CA ASP A 65 -11.07 -29.82 0.70
C ASP A 65 -9.66 -30.43 0.53
N SER A 66 -9.65 -31.68 0.05
CA SER A 66 -8.51 -32.52 -0.31
C SER A 66 -7.77 -32.05 -1.57
N ASN A 67 -7.74 -30.74 -1.83
CA ASN A 67 -7.18 -30.22 -3.07
C ASN A 67 -5.66 -30.43 -3.12
N ARG A 68 -5.14 -30.95 -4.25
CA ARG A 68 -3.71 -31.24 -4.40
C ARG A 68 -2.83 -29.99 -4.42
N TYR A 69 -3.41 -28.84 -4.76
CA TYR A 69 -2.71 -27.57 -4.85
C TYR A 69 -3.30 -26.56 -3.87
N TYR A 70 -2.40 -25.82 -3.24
CA TYR A 70 -2.75 -24.80 -2.26
C TYR A 70 -2.03 -23.50 -2.60
N PHE A 71 -2.70 -22.39 -2.31
CA PHE A 71 -2.09 -21.08 -2.42
C PHE A 71 -1.12 -20.87 -1.24
N ASP A 72 0.09 -20.38 -1.54
CA ASP A 72 1.14 -20.12 -0.56
C ASP A 72 0.98 -18.71 0.03
N TYR A 73 0.16 -18.62 1.09
CA TYR A 73 -0.12 -17.37 1.79
C TYR A 73 1.12 -16.81 2.50
N GLU A 74 2.03 -17.67 2.96
CA GLU A 74 3.28 -17.25 3.61
C GLU A 74 4.22 -16.53 2.62
N ARG A 75 4.31 -17.06 1.40
CA ARG A 75 5.07 -16.40 0.33
C ARG A 75 4.44 -15.08 -0.07
N LEU A 76 3.11 -15.03 -0.22
CA LEU A 76 2.40 -13.79 -0.54
C LEU A 76 2.68 -12.70 0.51
N HIS A 77 2.58 -13.03 1.80
CA HIS A 77 2.84 -12.09 2.89
C HIS A 77 4.25 -11.49 2.80
N LYS A 78 5.27 -12.33 2.57
CA LYS A 78 6.67 -11.88 2.39
C LYS A 78 6.84 -10.94 1.19
N ASP A 79 6.16 -11.23 0.09
CA ASP A 79 6.24 -10.40 -1.12
C ASP A 79 5.52 -9.05 -0.90
N ILE A 80 4.38 -9.03 -0.21
CA ILE A 80 3.68 -7.80 0.19
C ILE A 80 4.59 -6.94 1.08
N GLU A 81 5.21 -7.52 2.10
CA GLU A 81 6.14 -6.81 2.99
C GLU A 81 7.31 -6.19 2.23
N ARG A 82 7.89 -6.93 1.28
CA ARG A 82 9.01 -6.43 0.47
C ARG A 82 8.60 -5.20 -0.36
N VAL A 83 7.43 -5.24 -1.00
CA VAL A 83 6.93 -4.10 -1.80
C VAL A 83 6.60 -2.92 -0.89
N ARG A 84 5.94 -3.17 0.24
CA ARG A 84 5.61 -2.17 1.27
C ARG A 84 6.85 -1.45 1.78
N GLN A 85 7.93 -2.19 2.07
CA GLN A 85 9.21 -1.60 2.47
C GLN A 85 9.82 -0.74 1.36
N GLY A 86 9.92 -1.25 0.13
CA GLY A 86 10.49 -0.49 -0.99
C GLY A 86 9.77 0.83 -1.26
N VAL A 87 8.44 0.85 -1.17
CA VAL A 87 7.66 2.08 -1.33
C VAL A 87 7.87 3.04 -0.16
N ARG A 88 7.94 2.55 1.08
CA ARG A 88 8.20 3.39 2.26
C ARG A 88 9.60 4.02 2.22
N ASP A 89 10.60 3.26 1.79
CA ASP A 89 11.98 3.74 1.64
C ASP A 89 12.07 4.86 0.60
N TYR A 90 11.30 4.75 -0.49
CA TYR A 90 11.20 5.80 -1.50
C TYR A 90 10.49 7.06 -0.98
N LEU A 91 9.39 6.90 -0.24
CA LEU A 91 8.61 8.03 0.32
C LEU A 91 9.33 8.77 1.46
N ALA A 92 10.20 8.08 2.20
CA ALA A 92 10.98 8.65 3.30
C ALA A 92 12.49 8.56 3.03
N PRO A 93 13.00 9.23 1.97
CA PRO A 93 14.41 9.15 1.64
C PRO A 93 15.22 9.69 2.81
N LYS A 94 16.23 8.91 3.23
CA LYS A 94 17.13 9.26 4.34
C LYS A 94 17.85 10.56 3.99
N ARG A 95 17.40 11.69 4.54
CA ARG A 95 17.98 13.01 4.26
C ARG A 95 19.43 13.02 4.78
N ALA A 96 20.40 13.21 3.89
CA ALA A 96 21.68 13.76 4.32
C ALA A 96 21.40 15.20 4.78
N GLN A 97 21.65 15.50 6.06
CA GLN A 97 21.49 16.84 6.60
C GLN A 97 22.29 17.85 5.75
N PRO A 98 21.72 19.03 5.40
CA PRO A 98 22.51 20.13 4.85
C PRO A 98 23.61 20.47 5.86
N ARG A 99 24.86 20.50 5.41
CA ARG A 99 25.96 21.00 6.24
C ARG A 99 25.74 22.48 6.52
N ASP A 100 26.02 22.83 7.77
CA ASP A 100 25.94 24.13 8.43
C ASP A 100 25.95 25.32 7.47
N PRO A 101 24.92 26.20 7.47
CA PRO A 101 25.03 27.48 6.79
C PRO A 101 26.11 28.28 7.52
N LEU A 102 27.32 28.30 6.95
CA LEU A 102 28.39 29.18 7.40
C LEU A 102 27.78 30.59 7.50
N GLU A 103 27.65 31.12 8.72
CA GLU A 103 27.17 32.49 8.92
C GLU A 103 28.07 33.41 8.10
N LEU A 104 27.51 34.08 7.09
CA LEU A 104 28.15 35.18 6.41
C LEU A 104 28.38 36.28 7.44
N LEU A 105 29.55 36.26 8.09
CA LEU A 105 30.01 37.31 8.97
C LEU A 105 30.04 38.61 8.16
N GLY A 106 29.13 39.50 8.52
CA GLY A 106 28.81 40.69 7.75
C GLY A 106 29.94 41.71 7.66
N GLN A 107 29.71 42.63 6.70
CA GLN A 107 30.37 43.92 6.47
C GLN A 107 31.61 43.93 5.56
N PHE A 108 31.39 43.67 4.26
CA PHE A 108 32.34 43.97 3.18
C PHE A 108 32.46 45.48 2.86
N ARG A 109 32.11 46.38 3.78
CA ARG A 109 32.21 47.82 3.54
C ARG A 109 33.53 48.34 4.11
N GLN A 110 34.54 48.40 3.26
CA GLN A 110 35.76 49.13 3.53
C GLN A 110 35.54 50.58 3.05
N THR A 111 35.18 51.48 3.97
CA THR A 111 35.18 52.92 3.70
C THR A 111 36.62 53.41 3.83
N ASN A 112 37.22 53.77 2.70
CA ASN A 112 38.38 54.64 2.72
C ASN A 112 37.86 56.07 2.90
N GLU A 113 37.57 56.47 4.15
CA GLU A 113 37.70 57.89 4.50
C GLU A 113 39.22 58.19 4.42
N THR A 114 39.71 59.19 3.72
CA THR A 114 39.50 60.59 4.07
C THR A 114 39.87 61.45 2.85
N ASP A 115 38.94 62.30 2.44
CA ASP A 115 39.18 63.47 1.61
C ASP A 115 39.59 64.59 2.58
N GLN A 116 40.89 64.94 2.62
CA GLN A 116 41.48 66.26 2.98
C GLN A 116 43.00 66.17 3.19
#